data_AF-A0A0T5ZBK4-F1
#
_entry.id   AF-A0A0T5ZBK4-F1
#
_cell.length_a   1.000
_cell.length_b   1.000
_cell.length_c   1.000
_cell.angle_alpha   90.00
_cell.angle_beta   90.00
_cell.angle_gamma   90.00
#
_symmetry.space_group_name_H-M   'P 1'
#
loop_
_entity.id
_entity.type
_entity.pdbx_description
1 polymer ?
#
loop_
_entity_poly.entity_id
_entity_poly.type
_entity_poly.pdbx_seq_one_letter_code
_entity_poly.pdbx_strand_id
1 'polypeptide(L)'
;REAVSNSPVEVRDYNPAVELLSNEHGECAGAVLSSLKNCRYTLVKAKAVILASGGIGRMHLNGFPTSNHFGATGDGLVLAYRLGAKLRDLDSFQYHPSGLAFPQHLAGTLITEGVRSSEAYLLNAAGERFVEELAPRDHVAAAIIRECREGRGIQVDEKTVGIWLDTPGLELRKPGILQQRFPKLLQLGQKSGVDPTHTPLLIYPTLHYQNGGVVIDKNGASSTSGLYCIGEVCGGIHGKNRLMGNSLLDIISFGRRAGQHAAEQSHGRPHTKISIEHLSSLRRELMTAAMPMDHKGPLLFPEYAKFDADADYDGLRRHKQR
;
A
#
# COMPACT_ATOMS: atom_id res chain seq x y z
N ARG A 1 -2.67 -1.05 -17.80
CA ARG A 1 -4.04 -1.54 -18.11
C ARG A 1 -4.17 -1.85 -19.58
N GLU A 2 -3.96 -0.89 -20.48
CA GLU A 2 -3.95 -1.11 -21.94
C GLU A 2 -3.06 -2.29 -22.38
N ALA A 3 -1.82 -2.38 -21.88
CA ALA A 3 -0.93 -3.51 -22.16
C ALA A 3 -1.51 -4.89 -21.77
N VAL A 4 -2.36 -4.95 -20.73
CA VAL A 4 -3.04 -6.20 -20.33
C VAL A 4 -4.28 -6.42 -21.19
N SER A 5 -5.07 -5.37 -21.43
CA SER A 5 -6.27 -5.42 -22.28
C SER A 5 -5.98 -5.85 -23.72
N ASN A 6 -4.78 -5.53 -24.23
CA ASN A 6 -4.33 -5.89 -25.58
C ASN A 6 -3.50 -7.19 -25.60
N SER A 7 -3.55 -7.98 -24.52
CA SER A 7 -2.82 -9.24 -24.39
C SER A 7 -3.80 -10.41 -24.21
N PRO A 8 -3.36 -11.67 -24.45
CA PRO A 8 -4.19 -12.85 -24.18
C PRO A 8 -4.34 -13.18 -22.69
N VAL A 9 -3.96 -12.26 -21.78
CA VAL A 9 -4.06 -12.48 -20.33
C VAL A 9 -5.53 -12.49 -19.92
N GLU A 10 -5.97 -13.60 -19.31
CA GLU A 10 -7.29 -13.68 -18.69
C GLU A 10 -7.32 -12.84 -17.41
N VAL A 11 -8.23 -11.86 -17.36
CA VAL A 11 -8.42 -10.98 -16.20
C VAL A 11 -9.74 -11.31 -15.52
N ARG A 12 -9.68 -11.67 -14.24
CA ARG A 12 -10.86 -11.93 -13.38
C ARG A 12 -11.01 -10.85 -12.33
N ASP A 13 -11.65 -9.75 -12.70
CA ASP A 13 -12.02 -8.68 -11.75
C ASP A 13 -13.01 -9.22 -10.69
N TYR A 14 -12.99 -8.65 -9.48
CA TYR A 14 -13.91 -9.00 -8.37
C TYR A 14 -13.84 -10.46 -7.91
N ASN A 15 -12.66 -11.07 -8.04
CA ASN A 15 -12.36 -12.43 -7.60
C ASN A 15 -11.17 -12.42 -6.62
N PRO A 16 -11.31 -11.88 -5.40
CA PRO A 16 -10.27 -11.92 -4.38
C PRO A 16 -9.78 -13.35 -4.13
N ALA A 17 -8.47 -13.49 -3.96
CA ALA A 17 -7.87 -14.71 -3.44
C ALA A 17 -8.17 -14.82 -1.95
N VAL A 18 -8.77 -15.92 -1.53
CA VAL A 18 -9.10 -16.18 -0.11
C VAL A 18 -8.12 -17.14 0.54
N GLU A 19 -7.46 -18.01 -0.24
CA GLU A 19 -6.38 -18.86 0.23
C GLU A 19 -5.45 -19.30 -0.91
N LEU A 20 -4.20 -19.62 -0.61
CA LEU A 20 -3.29 -20.31 -1.54
C LEU A 20 -3.50 -21.83 -1.47
N LEU A 21 -3.08 -22.54 -2.52
CA LEU A 21 -3.13 -24.00 -2.56
C LEU A 21 -1.71 -24.55 -2.44
N SER A 22 -1.55 -25.64 -1.69
CA SER A 22 -0.28 -26.37 -1.58
C SER A 22 -0.36 -27.74 -2.25
N ASN A 23 0.75 -28.19 -2.83
CA ASN A 23 0.90 -29.60 -3.21
C ASN A 23 1.34 -30.46 -2.00
N GLU A 24 1.57 -31.76 -2.25
CA GLU A 24 2.01 -32.73 -1.25
C GLU A 24 3.41 -32.46 -0.68
N HIS A 25 4.20 -31.62 -1.34
CA HIS A 25 5.53 -31.18 -0.88
C HIS A 25 5.50 -29.82 -0.17
N GLY A 26 4.31 -29.24 0.05
CA GLY A 26 4.16 -27.92 0.68
C GLY A 26 4.47 -26.74 -0.26
N GLU A 27 4.62 -26.99 -1.56
CA GLU A 27 4.89 -25.94 -2.56
C GLU A 27 3.59 -25.30 -3.05
N CYS A 28 3.66 -24.05 -3.49
CA CYS A 28 2.50 -23.34 -4.02
C CYS A 28 2.05 -23.94 -5.36
N ALA A 29 0.76 -24.28 -5.44
CA ALA A 29 0.16 -24.97 -6.57
C ALA A 29 -1.12 -24.29 -7.10
N GLY A 30 -1.41 -23.06 -6.65
CA GLY A 30 -2.58 -22.32 -7.07
C GLY A 30 -3.21 -21.46 -5.97
N ALA A 31 -4.46 -21.10 -6.16
CA ALA A 31 -5.24 -20.31 -5.21
C ALA A 31 -6.73 -20.68 -5.25
N VAL A 32 -7.42 -20.41 -4.14
CA VAL A 32 -8.87 -20.37 -4.03
C VAL A 32 -9.28 -18.91 -4.22
N LEU A 33 -10.12 -18.65 -5.22
CA LEU A 33 -10.73 -17.34 -5.45
C LEU A 33 -12.17 -17.36 -4.96
N SER A 34 -12.64 -16.26 -4.38
CA SER A 34 -14.06 -16.04 -4.07
C SER A 34 -14.62 -14.99 -5.02
N SER A 35 -15.68 -15.32 -5.75
CA SER A 35 -16.36 -14.34 -6.61
C SER A 35 -17.27 -13.46 -5.76
N LEU A 36 -16.99 -12.16 -5.72
CA LEU A 36 -17.85 -11.19 -5.01
C LEU A 36 -19.23 -11.03 -5.66
N LYS A 37 -19.39 -11.47 -6.92
CA LYS A 37 -20.66 -11.33 -7.65
C LYS A 37 -21.69 -12.39 -7.28
N ASN A 38 -21.25 -13.58 -6.91
CA ASN A 38 -22.15 -14.73 -6.70
C ASN A 38 -21.72 -15.63 -5.52
N CYS A 39 -20.75 -15.18 -4.73
CA CYS A 39 -20.24 -15.87 -3.53
C CYS A 39 -19.77 -17.31 -3.78
N ARG A 40 -19.32 -17.61 -5.00
CA ARG A 40 -18.80 -18.94 -5.36
C ARG A 40 -17.28 -18.99 -5.25
N TYR A 41 -16.79 -20.09 -4.68
CA TYR A 41 -15.37 -20.40 -4.70
C TYR A 41 -14.96 -21.05 -6.03
N THR A 42 -13.81 -20.63 -6.56
CA THR A 42 -13.18 -21.22 -7.73
C THR A 42 -11.76 -21.65 -7.38
N LEU A 43 -11.44 -22.91 -7.65
CA LEU A 43 -10.08 -23.43 -7.52
C LEU A 43 -9.31 -23.13 -8.80
N VAL A 44 -8.21 -22.42 -8.68
CA VAL A 44 -7.29 -22.14 -9.80
C VAL A 44 -6.01 -22.91 -9.54
N LYS A 45 -5.74 -23.93 -10.38
CA LYS A 45 -4.47 -24.65 -10.37
C LYS A 45 -3.44 -23.87 -11.17
N ALA A 46 -2.27 -23.63 -10.59
CA ALA A 46 -1.18 -22.93 -11.26
C ALA A 46 0.15 -23.61 -10.93
N LYS A 47 1.08 -23.57 -11.89
CA LYS A 47 2.45 -24.07 -11.70
C LYS A 47 3.35 -23.04 -11.02
N ALA A 48 2.94 -21.77 -11.08
CA ALA A 48 3.55 -20.65 -10.39
C ALA A 48 2.46 -19.65 -10.02
N VAL A 49 2.55 -19.07 -8.83
CA VAL A 49 1.65 -18.02 -8.33
C VAL A 49 2.49 -16.79 -8.01
N ILE A 50 2.08 -15.62 -8.50
CA ILE A 50 2.74 -14.35 -8.21
C ILE A 50 1.78 -13.49 -7.38
N LEU A 51 2.14 -13.21 -6.13
CA LEU A 51 1.42 -12.24 -5.29
C LEU A 51 1.88 -10.82 -5.63
N ALA A 52 0.91 -9.95 -5.93
CA ALA A 52 1.10 -8.54 -6.21
C ALA A 52 0.02 -7.69 -5.51
N SER A 53 -0.29 -8.03 -4.26
CA SER A 53 -1.46 -7.55 -3.52
C SER A 53 -1.30 -6.21 -2.81
N GLY A 54 -0.14 -5.56 -2.92
CA GLY A 54 0.14 -4.30 -2.24
C GLY A 54 0.41 -4.46 -0.73
N GLY A 55 0.36 -3.35 0.01
CA GLY A 55 0.67 -3.28 1.44
C GLY A 55 -0.52 -3.43 2.39
N ILE A 56 -0.31 -2.98 3.64
CA ILE A 56 -1.23 -3.12 4.78
C ILE A 56 -1.63 -1.77 5.42
N GLY A 57 -1.48 -0.65 4.72
CA GLY A 57 -1.67 0.68 5.32
C GLY A 57 -3.08 0.95 5.88
N ARG A 58 -4.10 0.16 5.50
CA ARG A 58 -5.46 0.30 6.03
C ARG A 58 -5.67 -0.25 7.43
N MET A 59 -4.64 -0.85 8.03
CA MET A 59 -4.63 -1.16 9.47
C MET A 59 -4.43 0.08 10.35
N HIS A 60 -4.17 1.27 9.77
CA HIS A 60 -4.03 2.53 10.53
C HIS A 60 -3.09 2.39 11.73
N LEU A 61 -1.91 1.80 11.48
CA LEU A 61 -0.92 1.52 12.53
C LEU A 61 -0.64 2.78 13.36
N ASN A 62 -0.64 2.60 14.68
CA ASN A 62 -0.45 3.68 15.65
C ASN A 62 -1.46 4.84 15.52
N GLY A 63 -2.65 4.59 14.95
CA GLY A 63 -3.71 5.60 14.80
C GLY A 63 -3.45 6.65 13.72
N PHE A 64 -2.43 6.49 12.89
CA PHE A 64 -2.14 7.43 11.81
C PHE A 64 -3.17 7.30 10.67
N PRO A 65 -3.55 8.42 10.02
CA PRO A 65 -4.25 8.34 8.75
C PRO A 65 -3.38 7.65 7.70
N THR A 66 -3.98 7.16 6.62
CA THR A 66 -3.25 6.47 5.55
C THR A 66 -3.57 7.05 4.18
N SER A 67 -2.56 7.08 3.31
CA SER A 67 -2.73 7.42 1.91
C SER A 67 -3.10 6.21 1.04
N ASN A 68 -3.20 5.02 1.64
CA ASN A 68 -3.35 3.76 0.91
C ASN A 68 -4.79 3.58 0.40
N HIS A 69 -4.97 2.79 -0.66
CA HIS A 69 -6.31 2.39 -1.11
C HIS A 69 -6.99 1.50 -0.07
N PHE A 70 -8.33 1.41 -0.07
CA PHE A 70 -9.08 0.58 0.89
C PHE A 70 -8.72 -0.92 0.83
N GLY A 71 -8.25 -1.41 -0.32
CA GLY A 71 -7.79 -2.80 -0.49
C GLY A 71 -6.40 -3.09 0.06
N ALA A 72 -5.69 -2.12 0.66
CA ALA A 72 -4.37 -2.33 1.26
C ALA A 72 -4.50 -2.92 2.67
N THR A 73 -5.07 -4.13 2.77
CA THR A 73 -5.38 -4.84 4.02
C THR A 73 -4.34 -5.90 4.39
N GLY A 74 -3.25 -6.02 3.63
CA GLY A 74 -2.18 -6.99 3.92
C GLY A 74 -2.52 -8.44 3.61
N ASP A 75 -3.55 -8.71 2.81
CA ASP A 75 -4.04 -10.05 2.51
C ASP A 75 -2.93 -11.00 2.01
N GLY A 76 -2.09 -10.55 1.07
CA GLY A 76 -1.02 -11.35 0.52
C GLY A 76 0.06 -11.75 1.54
N LEU A 77 0.28 -10.93 2.58
CA LEU A 77 1.20 -11.31 3.67
C LEU A 77 0.65 -12.50 4.45
N VAL A 78 -0.64 -12.45 4.78
CA VAL A 78 -1.33 -13.53 5.50
C VAL A 78 -1.31 -14.81 4.66
N LEU A 79 -1.69 -14.71 3.39
CA LEU A 79 -1.69 -15.83 2.44
C LEU A 79 -0.29 -16.48 2.32
N ALA A 80 0.74 -15.67 2.12
CA ALA A 80 2.11 -16.16 2.01
C ALA A 80 2.59 -16.81 3.31
N TYR A 81 2.33 -16.18 4.46
CA TYR A 81 2.71 -16.69 5.78
C TYR A 81 2.07 -18.04 6.08
N ARG A 82 0.76 -18.19 5.82
CA ARG A 82 0.04 -19.45 6.03
C ARG A 82 0.57 -20.59 5.17
N LEU A 83 1.06 -20.29 3.97
CA LEU A 83 1.73 -21.26 3.09
C LEU A 83 3.17 -21.58 3.55
N GLY A 84 3.70 -20.90 4.56
CA GLY A 84 5.05 -21.11 5.09
C GLY A 84 6.12 -20.19 4.49
N ALA A 85 5.74 -19.15 3.74
CA ALA A 85 6.70 -18.17 3.24
C ALA A 85 7.26 -17.33 4.40
N LYS A 86 8.58 -17.10 4.38
CA LYS A 86 9.25 -16.27 5.38
C LYS A 86 8.88 -14.80 5.18
N LEU A 87 8.65 -14.09 6.28
CA LEU A 87 8.46 -12.66 6.31
C LEU A 87 9.67 -11.97 6.97
N ARG A 88 9.91 -10.71 6.62
CA ARG A 88 10.97 -9.88 7.22
C ARG A 88 10.52 -8.45 7.43
N ASP A 89 11.14 -7.78 8.39
CA ASP A 89 11.00 -6.34 8.64
C ASP A 89 9.54 -5.88 8.80
N LEU A 90 8.66 -6.72 9.37
CA LEU A 90 7.23 -6.44 9.54
C LEU A 90 6.93 -5.25 10.47
N ASP A 91 7.92 -4.79 11.22
CA ASP A 91 7.93 -3.57 12.03
C ASP A 91 8.16 -2.30 11.19
N SER A 92 8.57 -2.44 9.93
CA SER A 92 9.08 -1.35 9.11
C SER A 92 8.01 -0.73 8.21
N PHE A 93 7.54 0.44 8.63
CA PHE A 93 6.57 1.26 7.90
C PHE A 93 7.10 2.66 7.68
N GLN A 94 6.84 3.20 6.49
CA GLN A 94 7.16 4.57 6.16
C GLN A 94 5.93 5.47 6.30
N TYR A 95 6.12 6.56 7.02
CA TYR A 95 5.17 7.66 7.12
C TYR A 95 5.60 8.75 6.15
N HIS A 96 4.71 9.16 5.25
CA HIS A 96 4.98 10.28 4.37
C HIS A 96 4.81 11.59 5.17
N PRO A 97 5.76 12.53 5.12
CA PRO A 97 5.70 13.76 5.92
C PRO A 97 4.50 14.66 5.59
N SER A 98 4.15 14.75 4.31
CA SER A 98 3.13 15.67 3.80
C SER A 98 1.83 14.95 3.42
N GLY A 99 1.14 14.40 4.41
CA GLY A 99 -0.26 14.03 4.27
C GLY A 99 -1.15 15.16 4.76
N LEU A 100 -2.26 15.42 4.08
CA LEU A 100 -3.21 16.45 4.50
C LEU A 100 -3.77 16.09 5.89
N ALA A 101 -3.77 17.05 6.82
CA ALA A 101 -4.31 16.86 8.17
C ALA A 101 -5.75 17.37 8.31
N PHE A 102 -6.10 18.40 7.53
CA PHE A 102 -7.42 19.03 7.55
C PHE A 102 -7.86 19.41 6.12
N PRO A 103 -9.15 19.26 5.76
CA PRO A 103 -10.26 18.77 6.57
C PRO A 103 -10.23 17.26 6.81
N GLN A 104 -10.88 16.80 7.90
CA GLN A 104 -10.78 15.42 8.39
C GLN A 104 -11.17 14.34 7.36
N HIS A 105 -12.14 14.62 6.48
CA HIS A 105 -12.57 13.68 5.44
C HIS A 105 -11.52 13.46 4.33
N LEU A 106 -10.52 14.35 4.24
CA LEU A 106 -9.37 14.23 3.33
C LEU A 106 -8.08 13.86 4.08
N ALA A 107 -8.14 13.61 5.39
CA ALA A 107 -6.98 13.31 6.19
C ALA A 107 -6.20 12.10 5.63
N GLY A 108 -4.89 12.25 5.51
CA GLY A 108 -4.01 11.24 4.89
C GLY A 108 -3.92 11.32 3.37
N THR A 109 -4.62 12.25 2.72
CA THR A 109 -4.43 12.49 1.29
C THR A 109 -3.00 12.97 1.04
N LEU A 110 -2.29 12.27 0.16
CA LEU A 110 -0.89 12.52 -0.09
C LEU A 110 -0.67 13.82 -0.86
N ILE A 111 0.19 14.71 -0.33
CA ILE A 111 0.80 15.79 -1.08
C ILE A 111 2.20 15.35 -1.50
N THR A 112 2.49 15.42 -2.79
CA THR A 112 3.75 14.93 -3.36
C THR A 112 4.97 15.59 -2.73
N GLU A 113 6.00 14.79 -2.46
CA GLU A 113 7.31 15.25 -1.99
C GLU A 113 7.93 16.30 -2.93
N GLY A 114 7.57 16.28 -4.22
CA GLY A 114 8.02 17.28 -5.18
C GLY A 114 7.68 18.73 -4.80
N VAL A 115 6.66 18.97 -3.96
CA VAL A 115 6.32 20.31 -3.45
C VAL A 115 7.42 20.80 -2.49
N ARG A 116 7.81 19.96 -1.52
CA ARG A 116 8.95 20.23 -0.63
C ARG A 116 10.25 20.38 -1.43
N SER A 117 10.50 19.48 -2.38
CA SER A 117 11.68 19.57 -3.25
C SER A 117 11.70 20.80 -4.17
N SER A 118 10.60 21.54 -4.27
CA SER A 118 10.54 22.80 -5.01
C SER A 118 10.73 24.04 -4.12
N GLU A 119 11.10 23.86 -2.85
CA GLU A 119 11.32 24.90 -1.83
C GLU A 119 10.02 25.42 -1.18
N ALA A 120 9.00 24.56 -1.04
CA ALA A 120 7.95 24.80 -0.06
C ALA A 120 8.46 24.45 1.33
N TYR A 121 8.40 25.42 2.26
CA TYR A 121 8.88 25.23 3.62
C TYR A 121 7.86 24.59 4.54
N LEU A 122 8.35 23.92 5.57
CA LEU A 122 7.54 23.45 6.68
C LEU A 122 7.63 24.45 7.83
N LEU A 123 6.49 25.03 8.20
CA LEU A 123 6.41 26.07 9.22
C LEU A 123 5.55 25.62 10.41
N ASN A 124 6.02 25.91 11.62
CA ASN A 124 5.27 25.65 12.85
C ASN A 124 4.22 26.76 13.11
N ALA A 125 3.53 26.71 14.26
CA ALA A 125 2.50 27.70 14.62
C ALA A 125 3.04 29.14 14.78
N ALA A 126 4.33 29.30 15.10
CA ALA A 126 5.00 30.59 15.18
C ALA A 126 5.50 31.10 13.81
N GLY A 127 5.30 30.33 12.74
CA GLY A 127 5.80 30.65 11.40
C GLY A 127 7.29 30.34 11.20
N GLU A 128 7.90 29.55 12.09
CA GLU A 128 9.32 29.23 12.06
C GLU A 128 9.58 27.98 11.21
N ARG A 129 10.63 28.03 10.38
CA ARG A 129 11.15 26.84 9.67
C ARG A 129 11.98 26.00 10.63
N PHE A 130 11.63 24.72 10.78
CA PHE A 130 12.20 23.86 11.83
C PHE A 130 12.91 22.60 11.31
N VAL A 131 12.90 22.33 10.00
CA VAL A 131 13.50 21.13 9.42
C VAL A 131 14.00 21.37 8.00
N GLU A 132 15.03 20.64 7.60
CA GLU A 132 15.48 20.57 6.21
C GLU A 132 14.55 19.65 5.41
N GLU A 133 13.78 20.19 4.48
CA GLU A 133 12.69 19.50 3.80
C GLU A 133 13.18 18.40 2.84
N LEU A 134 14.45 18.44 2.44
CA LEU A 134 15.12 17.43 1.63
C LEU A 134 15.74 16.29 2.45
N ALA A 135 15.67 16.35 3.79
CA ALA A 135 16.13 15.26 4.64
C ALA A 135 15.30 13.97 4.41
N PRO A 136 15.82 12.80 4.82
CA PRO A 136 15.09 11.53 4.75
C PRO A 136 13.69 11.62 5.37
N ARG A 137 12.73 10.88 4.80
CA ARG A 137 11.29 10.98 5.16
C ARG A 137 11.03 10.73 6.63
N ASP A 138 11.70 9.75 7.21
CA ASP A 138 11.65 9.40 8.63
C ASP A 138 12.12 10.57 9.50
N HIS A 139 13.21 11.26 9.11
CA HIS A 139 13.68 12.45 9.81
C HIS A 139 12.65 13.59 9.75
N VAL A 140 12.13 13.91 8.55
CA VAL A 140 11.13 14.98 8.39
C VAL A 140 9.84 14.64 9.13
N ALA A 141 9.33 13.41 9.02
CA ALA A 141 8.14 12.98 9.74
C ALA A 141 8.33 13.04 11.26
N ALA A 142 9.49 12.61 11.77
CA ALA A 142 9.81 12.70 13.19
C ALA A 142 9.88 14.17 13.68
N ALA A 143 10.45 15.07 12.88
CA ALA A 143 10.48 16.50 13.20
C ALA A 143 9.07 17.09 13.31
N ILE A 144 8.18 16.77 12.36
CA ILE A 144 6.77 17.25 12.41
C ILE A 144 6.06 16.71 13.65
N ILE A 145 6.19 15.40 13.94
CA ILE A 145 5.58 14.79 15.13
C ILE A 145 6.09 15.47 16.40
N ARG A 146 7.40 15.78 16.47
CA ARG A 146 8.00 16.47 17.61
C ARG A 146 7.44 17.87 17.80
N GLU A 147 7.39 18.68 16.74
CA GLU A 147 6.80 20.03 16.79
C GLU A 147 5.36 20.01 17.35
N CYS A 148 4.53 19.11 16.83
CA CYS A 148 3.16 18.98 17.30
C CYS A 148 3.07 18.52 18.76
N ARG A 149 3.89 17.55 19.17
CA ARG A 149 3.90 17.03 20.56
C ARG A 149 4.41 18.03 21.58
N GLU A 150 5.33 18.90 21.19
CA GLU A 150 5.89 19.95 22.05
C GLU A 150 5.06 21.24 22.02
N GLY A 151 3.84 21.20 21.49
CA GLY A 151 2.89 22.32 21.51
C GLY A 151 3.19 23.44 20.51
N ARG A 152 4.11 23.20 19.55
CA ARG A 152 4.45 24.15 18.48
C ARG A 152 3.71 23.89 17.17
N GLY A 153 2.92 22.82 17.11
CA GLY A 153 2.01 22.55 15.98
C GLY A 153 0.80 23.46 15.97
N ILE A 154 0.11 23.51 14.83
CA ILE A 154 -1.17 24.20 14.67
C ILE A 154 -2.28 23.27 15.10
N GLN A 155 -2.94 23.62 16.20
CA GLN A 155 -4.12 22.92 16.70
C GLN A 155 -5.38 23.45 16.01
N VAL A 156 -6.17 22.57 15.39
CA VAL A 156 -7.46 22.92 14.77
C VAL A 156 -8.63 22.61 15.71
N ASP A 157 -8.59 21.44 16.33
CA ASP A 157 -9.59 20.94 17.28
C ASP A 157 -8.90 19.95 18.24
N GLU A 158 -9.60 19.33 19.19
CA GLU A 158 -8.99 18.40 20.17
C GLU A 158 -8.21 17.22 19.56
N LYS A 159 -8.50 16.82 18.32
CA LYS A 159 -7.96 15.62 17.67
C LYS A 159 -7.08 15.93 16.47
N THR A 160 -7.10 17.16 15.97
CA THR A 160 -6.42 17.57 14.74
C THR A 160 -5.31 18.57 15.04
N VAL A 161 -4.08 18.14 14.75
CA VAL A 161 -2.87 18.97 14.84
C VAL A 161 -2.03 18.76 13.58
N GLY A 162 -1.29 19.79 13.16
CA GLY A 162 -0.38 19.69 12.02
C GLY A 162 0.63 20.82 11.97
N ILE A 163 1.34 20.90 10.86
CA ILE A 163 2.23 22.01 10.52
C ILE A 163 1.81 22.59 9.17
N TRP A 164 2.23 23.82 8.89
CA TRP A 164 1.98 24.44 7.60
C TRP A 164 2.96 23.95 6.54
N LEU A 165 2.42 23.55 5.40
CA LEU A 165 3.16 23.50 4.14
C LEU A 165 3.00 24.87 3.44
N ASP A 166 4.09 25.63 3.37
CA ASP A 166 4.14 27.00 2.81
C ASP A 166 4.04 27.00 1.27
N THR A 167 2.85 26.67 0.76
CA THR A 167 2.53 26.75 -0.67
C THR A 167 2.39 28.19 -1.18
N PRO A 168 1.87 29.18 -0.41
CA PRO A 168 1.81 30.56 -0.85
C PRO A 168 3.20 31.18 -0.98
N GLY A 169 4.10 30.93 -0.02
CA GLY A 169 5.48 31.39 -0.12
C GLY A 169 6.23 30.76 -1.28
N LEU A 170 5.97 29.48 -1.58
CA LEU A 170 6.49 28.84 -2.80
C LEU A 170 6.00 29.57 -4.06
N GLU A 171 4.70 29.84 -4.17
CA GLU A 171 4.11 30.55 -5.32
C GLU A 171 4.64 31.99 -5.44
N LEU A 172 4.83 32.70 -4.32
CA LEU A 172 5.43 34.05 -4.32
C LEU A 172 6.88 34.04 -4.79
N ARG A 173 7.68 33.07 -4.33
CA ARG A 173 9.09 32.91 -4.74
C ARG A 173 9.21 32.46 -6.19
N LYS A 174 8.24 31.68 -6.68
CA LYS A 174 8.23 31.08 -8.03
C LYS A 174 6.82 31.18 -8.66
N PRO A 175 6.42 32.36 -9.15
CA PRO A 175 5.07 32.58 -9.68
C PRO A 175 4.69 31.58 -10.78
N GLY A 176 3.50 30.97 -10.65
CA GLY A 176 2.95 29.99 -11.58
C GLY A 176 3.41 28.55 -11.36
N ILE A 177 4.30 28.28 -10.40
CA ILE A 177 4.85 26.93 -10.20
C ILE A 177 3.77 25.93 -9.80
N LEU A 178 2.80 26.33 -8.98
CA LEU A 178 1.72 25.43 -8.56
C LEU A 178 0.85 25.01 -9.74
N GLN A 179 0.51 25.94 -10.63
CA GLN A 179 -0.26 25.64 -11.84
C GLN A 179 0.53 24.77 -12.84
N GLN A 180 1.82 25.07 -13.03
CA GLN A 180 2.65 24.39 -14.03
C GLN A 180 3.08 22.99 -13.60
N ARG A 181 3.47 22.80 -12.33
CA ARG A 181 4.08 21.55 -11.84
C ARG A 181 3.17 20.75 -10.92
N PHE A 182 2.24 21.42 -10.22
CA PHE A 182 1.41 20.80 -9.18
C PHE A 182 -0.10 21.04 -9.37
N PRO A 183 -0.68 20.83 -10.57
CA PRO A 183 -2.11 21.07 -10.79
C PRO A 183 -3.00 20.20 -9.88
N LYS A 184 -2.53 19.01 -9.49
CA LYS A 184 -3.21 18.14 -8.52
C LYS A 184 -3.27 18.74 -7.11
N LEU A 185 -2.28 19.56 -6.74
CA LEU A 185 -2.29 20.27 -5.45
C LEU A 185 -3.38 21.34 -5.43
N LEU A 186 -3.55 22.07 -6.53
CA LEU A 186 -4.65 23.05 -6.68
C LEU A 186 -6.02 22.38 -6.61
N GLN A 187 -6.19 21.23 -7.27
CA GLN A 187 -7.40 20.43 -7.16
C GLN A 187 -7.64 19.93 -5.73
N LEU A 188 -6.58 19.55 -5.02
CA LEU A 188 -6.69 19.15 -3.61
C LEU A 188 -7.12 20.34 -2.75
N GLY A 189 -6.52 21.51 -2.96
CA GLY A 189 -6.91 22.76 -2.31
C GLY A 189 -8.40 23.06 -2.46
N GLN A 190 -8.90 23.02 -3.70
CA GLN A 190 -10.33 23.23 -4.00
C GLN A 190 -11.22 22.24 -3.23
N LYS A 191 -10.85 20.96 -3.17
CA LYS A 191 -11.59 19.96 -2.39
C LYS A 191 -11.52 20.20 -0.88
N SER A 192 -10.42 20.75 -0.39
CA SER A 192 -10.28 21.16 1.01
C SER A 192 -10.86 22.54 1.33
N GLY A 193 -11.42 23.24 0.33
CA GLY A 193 -12.02 24.56 0.50
C GLY A 193 -11.02 25.71 0.64
N VAL A 194 -9.77 25.53 0.20
CA VAL A 194 -8.71 26.55 0.28
C VAL A 194 -8.00 26.72 -1.06
N ASP A 195 -7.50 27.93 -1.34
CA ASP A 195 -6.62 28.17 -2.48
C ASP A 195 -5.15 28.04 -2.03
N PRO A 196 -4.40 27.01 -2.48
CA PRO A 196 -3.01 26.80 -2.06
C PRO A 196 -2.05 27.92 -2.48
N THR A 197 -2.43 28.78 -3.43
CA THR A 197 -1.63 29.95 -3.84
C THR A 197 -1.67 31.07 -2.80
N HIS A 198 -2.69 31.08 -1.94
CA HIS A 198 -2.93 32.14 -0.96
C HIS A 198 -3.01 31.64 0.48
N THR A 199 -3.35 30.36 0.69
CA THR A 199 -3.50 29.73 2.02
C THR A 199 -2.60 28.50 2.11
N PRO A 200 -1.76 28.36 3.16
CA PRO A 200 -0.96 27.15 3.36
C PRO A 200 -1.83 25.94 3.66
N LEU A 201 -1.34 24.75 3.32
CA LEU A 201 -2.03 23.50 3.62
C LEU A 201 -1.57 22.94 4.95
N LEU A 202 -2.52 22.54 5.81
CA LEU A 202 -2.20 21.88 7.07
C LEU A 202 -1.87 20.42 6.81
N ILE A 203 -0.65 20.00 7.18
CA ILE A 203 -0.16 18.65 6.96
C ILE A 203 0.30 17.97 8.25
N TYR A 204 0.23 16.65 8.27
CA TYR A 204 0.76 15.79 9.32
C TYR A 204 1.23 14.47 8.71
N PRO A 205 2.20 13.76 9.31
CA PRO A 205 2.66 12.49 8.77
C PRO A 205 1.52 11.48 8.61
N THR A 206 1.63 10.65 7.58
CA THR A 206 0.58 9.71 7.16
C THR A 206 1.19 8.38 6.80
N LEU A 207 0.60 7.27 7.27
CA LEU A 207 1.04 5.93 6.93
C LEU A 207 0.93 5.70 5.42
N HIS A 208 2.06 5.39 4.77
CA HIS A 208 2.17 5.48 3.32
C HIS A 208 2.68 4.21 2.65
N TYR A 209 3.68 3.54 3.24
CA TYR A 209 4.29 2.39 2.58
C TYR A 209 4.79 1.36 3.59
N GLN A 210 4.56 0.09 3.30
CA GLN A 210 5.11 -1.04 4.04
C GLN A 210 6.46 -1.45 3.43
N ASN A 211 7.56 -1.36 4.19
CA ASN A 211 8.88 -1.80 3.69
C ASN A 211 9.14 -3.29 3.98
N GLY A 212 8.53 -3.82 5.03
CA GLY A 212 8.55 -5.24 5.36
C GLY A 212 7.65 -6.08 4.47
N GLY A 213 7.79 -7.40 4.55
CA GLY A 213 6.92 -8.30 3.80
C GLY A 213 7.58 -9.64 3.50
N VAL A 214 7.11 -10.30 2.44
CA VAL A 214 7.60 -11.62 2.03
C VAL A 214 9.05 -11.54 1.58
N VAL A 215 9.88 -12.46 2.10
CA VAL A 215 11.28 -12.60 1.69
C VAL A 215 11.31 -13.15 0.26
N ILE A 216 12.02 -12.45 -0.63
CA ILE A 216 12.22 -12.86 -2.03
C ILE A 216 13.69 -12.85 -2.43
N ASP A 217 14.02 -13.65 -3.45
CA ASP A 217 15.31 -13.61 -4.13
C ASP A 217 15.37 -12.53 -5.24
N LYS A 218 16.47 -12.50 -6.00
CA LYS A 218 16.68 -11.54 -7.10
C LYS A 218 15.66 -11.66 -8.25
N ASN A 219 14.96 -12.79 -8.32
CA ASN A 219 13.95 -13.10 -9.33
C ASN A 219 12.52 -12.88 -8.79
N GLY A 220 12.34 -12.51 -7.52
CA GLY A 220 11.03 -12.40 -6.89
C GLY A 220 10.46 -13.73 -6.40
N ALA A 221 11.25 -14.82 -6.43
CA ALA A 221 10.83 -16.11 -5.87
C ALA A 221 10.88 -16.03 -4.35
N SER A 222 9.84 -16.51 -3.67
CA SER A 222 9.77 -16.55 -2.21
C SER A 222 10.54 -17.75 -1.64
N SER A 223 10.58 -17.88 -0.31
CA SER A 223 11.12 -19.09 0.34
C SER A 223 10.28 -20.35 0.11
N THR A 224 9.06 -20.21 -0.43
CA THR A 224 8.18 -21.33 -0.77
C THR A 224 8.22 -21.54 -2.28
N SER A 225 8.61 -22.75 -2.72
CA SER A 225 8.65 -23.13 -4.13
C SER A 225 7.29 -22.93 -4.80
N GLY A 226 7.29 -22.47 -6.06
CA GLY A 226 6.08 -22.12 -6.81
C GLY A 226 5.43 -20.78 -6.43
N LEU A 227 5.81 -20.14 -5.32
CA LEU A 227 5.32 -18.83 -4.91
C LEU A 227 6.34 -17.73 -5.20
N TYR A 228 5.87 -16.69 -5.88
CA TYR A 228 6.58 -15.46 -6.17
C TYR A 228 5.84 -14.29 -5.55
N CYS A 229 6.55 -13.21 -5.25
CA CYS A 229 5.99 -11.98 -4.72
C CYS A 229 6.66 -10.79 -5.42
N ILE A 230 5.88 -9.74 -5.73
CA ILE A 230 6.39 -8.51 -6.34
C ILE A 230 5.74 -7.26 -5.73
N GLY A 231 6.46 -6.14 -5.72
CA GLY A 231 5.96 -4.88 -5.19
C GLY A 231 5.84 -4.87 -3.66
N GLU A 232 4.89 -4.10 -3.14
CA GLU A 232 4.82 -3.77 -1.70
C GLU A 232 4.49 -4.96 -0.77
N VAL A 233 4.04 -6.10 -1.30
CA VAL A 233 3.90 -7.33 -0.49
C VAL A 233 5.27 -7.93 -0.12
N CYS A 234 6.35 -7.52 -0.79
CA CYS A 234 7.72 -7.98 -0.56
C CYS A 234 8.43 -7.19 0.52
N GLY A 235 9.28 -7.86 1.29
CA GLY A 235 10.17 -7.26 2.26
C GLY A 235 11.63 -7.23 1.81
N GLY A 236 12.39 -6.25 2.31
CA GLY A 236 13.85 -6.23 2.25
C GLY A 236 14.48 -5.44 1.10
N ILE A 237 13.78 -5.20 -0.01
CA ILE A 237 14.28 -4.39 -1.14
C ILE A 237 14.63 -2.96 -0.67
N HIS A 238 13.78 -2.40 0.18
CA HIS A 238 13.87 -1.01 0.63
C HIS A 238 14.50 -0.84 2.02
N GLY A 239 14.95 -1.94 2.63
CA GLY A 239 15.41 -1.95 4.02
C GLY A 239 14.36 -1.36 4.97
N LYS A 240 14.79 -0.43 5.84
CA LYS A 240 13.87 0.24 6.79
C LYS A 240 13.32 1.59 6.33
N ASN A 241 13.78 2.13 5.20
CA ASN A 241 13.35 3.43 4.72
C ASN A 241 13.43 3.53 3.19
N ARG A 242 12.28 3.38 2.52
CA ARG A 242 12.20 3.47 1.06
C ARG A 242 12.50 4.87 0.53
N LEU A 243 13.35 4.95 -0.49
CA LEU A 243 13.57 6.21 -1.23
C LEU A 243 12.40 6.58 -2.16
N MET A 244 12.25 7.88 -2.42
CA MET A 244 11.24 8.39 -3.34
C MET A 244 11.39 7.75 -4.74
N GLY A 245 10.27 7.42 -5.38
CA GLY A 245 10.24 6.86 -6.74
C GLY A 245 10.57 5.37 -6.84
N ASN A 246 11.33 4.80 -5.90
CA ASN A 246 11.80 3.41 -5.98
C ASN A 246 10.69 2.36 -5.97
N SER A 247 9.53 2.63 -5.36
CA SER A 247 8.42 1.66 -5.35
C SER A 247 7.86 1.37 -6.76
N LEU A 248 7.81 2.36 -7.64
CA LEU A 248 7.34 2.14 -9.01
C LEU A 248 8.39 1.36 -9.82
N LEU A 249 9.67 1.68 -9.61
CA LEU A 249 10.77 0.97 -10.24
C LEU A 249 10.82 -0.50 -9.81
N ASP A 250 10.58 -0.78 -8.52
CA ASP A 250 10.46 -2.11 -7.95
C ASP A 250 9.37 -2.92 -8.67
N ILE A 251 8.14 -2.41 -8.72
CA ILE A 251 7.01 -3.10 -9.35
C ILE A 251 7.31 -3.45 -10.82
N ILE A 252 7.89 -2.53 -11.59
CA ILE A 252 8.24 -2.78 -13.00
C ILE A 252 9.39 -3.79 -13.12
N SER A 253 10.44 -3.61 -12.34
CA SER A 253 11.67 -4.41 -12.46
C SER A 253 11.46 -5.85 -11.97
N PHE A 254 10.93 -6.00 -10.76
CA PHE A 254 10.64 -7.32 -10.19
C PHE A 254 9.44 -7.97 -10.84
N GLY A 255 8.44 -7.21 -11.29
CA GLY A 255 7.32 -7.74 -12.08
C GLY A 255 7.80 -8.43 -13.35
N ARG A 256 8.71 -7.80 -14.11
CA ARG A 256 9.31 -8.41 -15.30
C ARG A 256 10.13 -9.65 -14.95
N ARG A 257 11.02 -9.56 -13.95
CA ARG A 257 11.91 -10.67 -13.55
C ARG A 257 11.13 -11.88 -13.05
N ALA A 258 10.16 -11.67 -12.16
CA ALA A 258 9.32 -12.74 -11.62
C ALA A 258 8.49 -13.40 -12.71
N GLY A 259 7.90 -12.63 -13.62
CA GLY A 259 7.14 -13.18 -14.75
C GLY A 259 8.01 -14.07 -15.65
N GLN A 260 9.20 -13.61 -16.02
CA GLN A 260 10.15 -14.38 -16.85
C GLN A 260 10.59 -15.67 -16.13
N HIS A 261 11.06 -15.54 -14.90
CA HIS A 261 11.55 -16.69 -14.14
C HIS A 261 10.43 -17.70 -13.83
N ALA A 262 9.23 -17.23 -13.47
CA ALA A 262 8.08 -18.11 -13.25
C ALA A 262 7.71 -18.88 -14.52
N ALA A 263 7.74 -18.25 -15.69
CA ALA A 263 7.47 -18.91 -16.96
C ALA A 263 8.52 -19.96 -17.30
N GLU A 264 9.81 -19.65 -17.13
CA GLU A 264 10.92 -20.58 -17.36
C GLU A 264 10.85 -21.79 -16.43
N GLN A 265 10.65 -21.57 -15.13
CA GLN A 265 10.59 -22.64 -14.13
C GLN A 265 9.34 -23.51 -14.25
N SER A 266 8.23 -22.96 -14.73
CA SER A 266 6.96 -23.69 -14.87
C SER A 266 6.80 -24.40 -16.23
N HIS A 267 7.66 -24.11 -17.20
CA HIS A 267 7.60 -24.71 -18.52
C HIS A 267 7.76 -26.24 -18.43
N GLY A 268 6.90 -26.99 -19.13
CA GLY A 268 6.93 -28.45 -19.15
C GLY A 268 6.52 -29.17 -17.84
N ARG A 269 6.38 -28.47 -16.70
CA ARG A 269 5.96 -29.13 -15.45
C ARG A 269 4.49 -29.53 -15.50
N PRO A 270 4.07 -30.72 -15.03
CA PRO A 270 2.66 -31.07 -14.93
C PRO A 270 1.98 -30.31 -13.77
N HIS A 271 0.65 -30.25 -13.79
CA HIS A 271 -0.08 -29.84 -12.59
C HIS A 271 -0.02 -30.94 -11.54
N THR A 272 0.22 -30.54 -10.29
CA THR A 272 0.24 -31.44 -9.14
C THR A 272 -1.13 -31.57 -8.49
N LYS A 273 -1.27 -32.54 -7.58
CA LYS A 273 -2.43 -32.63 -6.70
C LYS A 273 -2.42 -31.43 -5.75
N ILE A 274 -3.55 -30.75 -5.63
CA ILE A 274 -3.73 -29.56 -4.79
C ILE A 274 -4.39 -29.94 -3.46
N SER A 275 -4.05 -29.21 -2.41
CA SER A 275 -4.60 -29.35 -1.06
C SER A 275 -4.54 -28.02 -0.30
N ILE A 276 -5.09 -28.03 0.91
CA ILE A 276 -4.99 -26.96 1.92
C ILE A 276 -4.31 -27.47 3.20
N GLU A 277 -3.48 -28.52 3.10
CA GLU A 277 -2.90 -29.19 4.28
C GLU A 277 -2.01 -28.26 5.10
N HIS A 278 -1.40 -27.25 4.47
CA HIS A 278 -0.67 -26.19 5.16
C HIS A 278 -1.53 -25.47 6.22
N LEU A 279 -2.84 -25.30 6.00
CA LEU A 279 -3.73 -24.74 7.02
C LEU A 279 -3.97 -25.69 8.20
N SER A 280 -4.08 -27.00 7.93
CA SER A 280 -4.18 -28.01 8.97
C SER A 280 -2.92 -28.04 9.83
N SER A 281 -1.75 -27.92 9.22
CA SER A 281 -0.47 -27.77 9.91
C SER A 281 -0.41 -26.50 10.74
N LEU A 282 -0.74 -25.34 10.17
CA LEU A 282 -0.75 -24.07 10.88
C LEU A 282 -1.70 -24.10 12.09
N ARG A 283 -2.90 -24.67 11.96
CA ARG A 283 -3.83 -24.80 13.10
C ARG A 283 -3.24 -25.63 14.23
N ARG A 284 -2.54 -26.73 13.92
CA ARG A 284 -1.85 -27.55 14.93
C ARG A 284 -0.74 -26.76 15.62
N GLU A 285 0.03 -25.97 14.88
CA GLU A 285 1.07 -25.11 15.44
C GLU A 285 0.48 -24.03 16.35
N LEU A 286 -0.59 -23.35 15.92
CA LEU A 286 -1.29 -22.35 16.74
C LEU A 286 -1.85 -22.95 18.03
N MET A 287 -2.48 -24.14 17.95
CA MET A 287 -2.97 -24.85 19.13
C MET A 287 -1.82 -25.20 20.10
N THR A 288 -0.71 -25.70 19.57
CA THR A 288 0.48 -26.06 20.37
C THR A 288 1.08 -24.83 21.05
N ALA A 289 1.06 -23.68 20.37
CA ALA A 289 1.54 -22.40 20.88
C ALA A 289 0.51 -21.65 21.75
N ALA A 290 -0.67 -22.23 22.01
CA ALA A 290 -1.78 -21.57 22.72
C ALA A 290 -2.18 -20.20 22.11
N MET A 291 -2.08 -20.08 20.78
CA MET A 291 -2.42 -18.86 20.04
C MET A 291 -3.90 -18.82 19.64
N PRO A 292 -4.52 -17.63 19.54
CA PRO A 292 -5.90 -17.49 19.09
C PRO A 292 -6.12 -18.00 17.66
N MET A 293 -7.31 -18.56 17.40
CA MET A 293 -7.72 -19.12 16.10
C MET A 293 -9.01 -18.50 15.54
N ASP A 294 -9.52 -17.47 16.20
CA ASP A 294 -10.77 -16.77 15.89
C ASP A 294 -10.59 -15.70 14.80
N HIS A 295 -9.36 -15.20 14.60
CA HIS A 295 -9.07 -14.22 13.57
C HIS A 295 -9.24 -14.78 12.15
N LYS A 296 -10.22 -14.22 11.44
CA LYS A 296 -10.50 -14.55 10.04
C LYS A 296 -9.71 -13.61 9.13
N GLY A 297 -9.09 -14.19 8.10
CA GLY A 297 -8.39 -13.45 7.05
C GLY A 297 -8.34 -14.31 5.77
N PRO A 298 -8.17 -13.70 4.59
CA PRO A 298 -7.93 -12.26 4.36
C PRO A 298 -9.16 -11.37 4.64
N LEU A 299 -8.92 -10.10 4.94
CA LEU A 299 -9.99 -9.13 5.26
C LEU A 299 -10.65 -8.58 3.99
N LEU A 300 -9.92 -8.53 2.86
CA LEU A 300 -10.30 -7.93 1.57
C LEU A 300 -10.50 -6.42 1.63
N PHE A 301 -11.34 -5.96 2.56
CA PHE A 301 -11.62 -4.57 2.84
C PHE A 301 -11.78 -4.37 4.35
N PRO A 302 -11.42 -3.20 4.88
CA PRO A 302 -11.68 -2.89 6.29
C PRO A 302 -13.18 -2.69 6.54
N GLU A 303 -13.64 -2.98 7.76
CA GLU A 303 -15.06 -2.91 8.13
C GLU A 303 -15.68 -1.52 7.92
N TYR A 304 -14.88 -0.46 8.05
CA TYR A 304 -15.32 0.92 7.84
C TYR A 304 -15.41 1.32 6.36
N ALA A 305 -14.96 0.47 5.44
CA ALA A 305 -15.13 0.73 4.02
C ALA A 305 -16.60 0.47 3.66
N LYS A 306 -17.37 1.56 3.55
CA LYS A 306 -18.72 1.53 3.03
C LYS A 306 -18.64 1.28 1.53
N PHE A 307 -18.72 0.02 1.12
CA PHE A 307 -18.99 -0.33 -0.26
C PHE A 307 -20.46 -0.69 -0.36
N ASP A 308 -21.23 0.13 -1.05
CA ASP A 308 -22.59 -0.27 -1.41
C ASP A 308 -22.44 -1.33 -2.52
N ALA A 309 -22.78 -2.58 -2.20
CA ALA A 309 -22.49 -3.75 -3.04
C ALA A 309 -23.04 -3.60 -4.48
N ASP A 310 -24.09 -2.79 -4.65
CA ASP A 310 -24.71 -2.51 -5.94
C ASP A 310 -24.22 -1.20 -6.60
N ALA A 311 -23.93 -0.13 -5.86
CA ALA A 311 -23.65 1.19 -6.45
C ALA A 311 -22.15 1.48 -6.68
N ASP A 312 -21.28 1.09 -5.75
CA ASP A 312 -19.84 1.37 -5.87
C ASP A 312 -19.15 0.40 -6.86
N TYR A 313 -19.68 -0.81 -6.95
CA TYR A 313 -19.23 -1.82 -7.92
C TYR A 313 -19.80 -1.56 -9.33
N ASP A 314 -20.98 -0.96 -9.47
CA ASP A 314 -21.50 -0.45 -10.76
C ASP A 314 -20.83 0.86 -11.20
N GLY A 315 -20.38 1.70 -10.27
CA GLY A 315 -19.55 2.87 -10.58
C GLY A 315 -18.26 2.49 -11.31
N LEU A 316 -17.66 1.35 -10.96
CA LEU A 316 -16.53 0.75 -11.67
C LEU A 316 -16.92 0.11 -13.03
N ARG A 317 -18.21 -0.18 -13.29
CA ARG A 317 -18.69 -0.62 -14.62
C ARG A 317 -18.77 0.54 -15.63
N ARG A 318 -19.00 1.79 -15.18
CA ARG A 318 -19.23 2.94 -16.07
C ARG A 318 -18.03 3.39 -16.91
N HIS A 319 -16.82 2.93 -16.61
CA HIS A 319 -15.64 3.19 -17.47
C HIS A 319 -15.41 2.16 -18.57
N LYS A 320 -16.30 1.18 -18.78
CA LYS A 320 -16.22 0.19 -19.88
C LYS A 320 -17.05 0.55 -21.13
N GLN A 321 -17.67 1.72 -21.18
CA GLN A 321 -18.37 2.22 -22.38
C GLN A 321 -17.98 3.67 -22.68
N ARG A 322 -16.79 3.88 -23.25
CA ARG A 322 -16.48 4.92 -24.24
C ARG A 322 -15.35 4.42 -25.11
#